data_AF-A0A0K2SM12-F1
#
_entry.id   AF-A0A0K2SM12-F1
#
_cell.length_a   1.000
_cell.length_b   1.000
_cell.length_c   1.000
_cell.angle_alpha   90.00
_cell.angle_beta   90.00
_cell.angle_gamma   90.00
#
_symmetry.space_group_name_H-M   'P 1'
#
loop_
_entity.id
_entity.type
_entity.pdbx_description
1 polymer ?
#
loop_
_entity_poly.entity_id
_entity_poly.type
_entity_poly.pdbx_seq_one_letter_code
_entity_poly.pdbx_strand_id
1 'polypeptide(L)'
;MRGFADTSALLAVLDASDRCHAAARAEWDDLLEAATDLVTTSCVLVECYALVQRRLGMEAVRALQSDIEPVLEILWVDPALR
;
A
#
# COMPACT_ATOMS: atom_id res chain seq x y z
N MET A 1 16.35 -3.61 6.94
CA MET A 1 16.15 -3.86 5.49
C MET A 1 15.03 -2.93 5.05
N ARG A 2 15.03 -2.43 3.81
CA ARG A 2 14.01 -1.48 3.32
C ARG A 2 13.23 -2.12 2.18
N GLY A 3 11.91 -2.12 2.26
CA GLY A 3 11.01 -2.68 1.25
C GLY A 3 10.23 -1.59 0.54
N PHE A 4 10.06 -1.70 -0.78
CA PHE A 4 9.21 -0.77 -1.54
C PHE A 4 7.83 -1.38 -1.77
N ALA A 5 6.79 -0.69 -1.34
CA ALA A 5 5.40 -1.09 -1.55
C ALA A 5 4.82 -0.35 -2.77
N ASP A 6 4.50 -1.11 -3.82
CA ASP A 6 3.83 -0.59 -5.02
C ASP A 6 2.30 -0.71 -4.93
N THR A 7 1.61 -0.15 -5.92
CA THR A 7 0.14 -0.14 -6.00
C THR A 7 -0.45 -1.56 -5.96
N SER A 8 0.19 -2.54 -6.60
CA SER A 8 -0.30 -3.90 -6.69
C SER A 8 -0.13 -4.68 -5.38
N ALA A 9 0.98 -4.47 -4.68
CA ALA A 9 1.24 -5.05 -3.36
C ALA A 9 0.20 -4.55 -2.34
N LEU A 10 -0.03 -3.23 -2.30
CA LEU A 10 -1.02 -2.64 -1.39
C LEU A 10 -2.45 -3.07 -1.71
N LEU A 11 -2.80 -3.18 -3.00
CA LEU A 11 -4.11 -3.69 -3.41
C LEU A 11 -4.31 -5.15 -3.00
N ALA A 12 -3.30 -6.01 -3.17
CA ALA A 12 -3.41 -7.41 -2.78
C ALA A 12 -3.58 -7.57 -1.25
N VAL A 13 -2.97 -6.70 -0.44
CA VAL A 13 -3.19 -6.68 1.02
C VAL A 13 -4.62 -6.25 1.37
N LEU A 14 -5.18 -5.26 0.67
CA LEU A 14 -6.51 -4.70 0.97
C LEU A 14 -7.69 -5.50 0.39
N ASP A 15 -7.54 -6.08 -0.79
CA ASP A 15 -8.61 -6.78 -1.50
C ASP A 15 -8.65 -8.27 -1.11
N ALA A 16 -9.57 -8.63 -0.20
CA ALA A 16 -9.77 -10.01 0.22
C ALA A 16 -10.18 -10.98 -0.91
N SER A 17 -10.62 -10.46 -2.06
CA SER A 17 -10.95 -11.26 -3.25
C SER A 17 -9.78 -11.38 -4.24
N ASP A 18 -8.66 -10.69 -4.01
CA ASP A 18 -7.47 -10.82 -4.85
C ASP A 18 -6.87 -12.22 -4.70
N ARG A 19 -6.50 -12.84 -5.83
CA ARG A 19 -5.89 -14.17 -5.86
C ARG A 19 -4.59 -14.27 -5.05
N CYS A 20 -3.88 -13.15 -4.89
CA CYS A 20 -2.64 -13.03 -4.16
C CYS A 20 -2.86 -12.62 -2.70
N HIS A 21 -4.11 -12.36 -2.26
CA HIS A 21 -4.39 -11.80 -0.93
C HIS A 21 -3.77 -12.60 0.20
N ALA A 22 -3.93 -13.93 0.20
CA ALA A 22 -3.39 -14.78 1.26
C ALA A 22 -1.86 -14.68 1.38
N ALA A 23 -1.15 -14.67 0.23
CA ALA A 23 0.30 -14.55 0.21
C ALA A 23 0.75 -13.12 0.58
N ALA A 24 0.08 -12.10 0.04
CA ALA A 24 0.39 -10.70 0.33
C ALA A 24 0.16 -10.37 1.81
N ARG A 25 -0.92 -10.88 2.41
CA ARG A 25 -1.22 -10.69 3.83
C ARG A 25 -0.19 -11.36 4.73
N ALA A 26 0.24 -12.57 4.41
CA ALA A 26 1.28 -13.26 5.18
C ALA A 26 2.62 -12.50 5.12
N GLU A 27 3.06 -12.11 3.93
CA GLU A 27 4.28 -11.31 3.76
C GLU A 27 4.18 -9.95 4.45
N TRP A 28 3.01 -9.30 4.39
CA TRP A 28 2.77 -8.04 5.09
C TRP A 28 2.90 -8.19 6.60
N ASP A 29 2.27 -9.23 7.18
CA ASP A 29 2.36 -9.53 8.61
C ASP A 29 3.83 -9.78 9.02
N ASP A 30 4.57 -10.58 8.23
CA ASP A 30 6.00 -10.85 8.45
C ASP A 30 6.87 -9.58 8.38
N LEU A 31 6.61 -8.69 7.41
CA LEU A 31 7.33 -7.42 7.25
C LEU A 31 7.10 -6.47 8.41
N LEU A 32 5.86 -6.42 8.93
CA LEU A 32 5.51 -5.63 10.11
C LEU A 32 6.14 -6.20 11.38
N GLU A 33 6.10 -7.51 11.58
CA GLU A 33 6.74 -8.18 12.72
C GLU A 33 8.26 -7.98 12.72
N ALA A 34 8.88 -7.96 11.54
CA ALA A 34 10.30 -7.67 11.36
C ALA A 34 10.65 -6.17 11.50
N ALA A 35 9.66 -5.29 11.71
CA ALA A 35 9.82 -3.83 11.71
C ALA A 35 10.56 -3.33 10.47
N THR A 36 10.21 -3.87 9.30
CA THR A 36 10.81 -3.48 8.03
C THR A 36 10.41 -2.05 7.67
N ASP A 37 11.38 -1.25 7.22
CA ASP A 37 11.10 0.09 6.70
C ASP A 37 10.37 -0.03 5.35
N LEU A 38 9.04 0.01 5.39
CA LEU A 38 8.19 -0.03 4.20
C LEU A 38 7.99 1.36 3.64
N VAL A 39 8.30 1.53 2.36
CA VAL A 39 8.32 2.85 1.74
C VAL A 39 7.56 2.84 0.42
N THR A 40 6.94 3.96 0.09
CA THR A 40 6.24 4.12 -1.18
C THR A 40 6.45 5.54 -1.70
N THR A 41 5.95 5.83 -2.91
CA THR A 41 5.98 7.21 -3.44
C THR A 41 4.62 7.86 -3.34
N SER A 42 4.59 9.20 -3.29
CA SER A 42 3.35 9.97 -3.38
C SER A 42 2.54 9.65 -4.65
N CYS A 43 3.20 9.31 -5.76
CA CYS A 43 2.56 8.91 -7.01
C CYS A 43 1.85 7.55 -6.90
N VAL A 44 2.53 6.55 -6.32
CA VAL A 44 1.93 5.23 -6.04
C VAL A 44 0.74 5.36 -5.12
N LEU A 45 0.85 6.19 -4.07
CA LEU A 45 -0.23 6.38 -3.12
C LEU A 45 -1.48 6.99 -3.79
N VAL A 46 -1.31 8.00 -4.66
CA VAL A 46 -2.41 8.58 -5.45
C VAL A 46 -3.07 7.54 -6.37
N GLU A 47 -2.27 6.72 -7.07
CA GLU A 47 -2.81 5.65 -7.91
C GLU A 47 -3.58 4.61 -7.07
N CYS A 48 -3.02 4.22 -5.93
CA CYS A 48 -3.62 3.27 -5.01
C CYS A 48 -4.97 3.78 -4.49
N TYR A 49 -5.05 5.03 -4.04
CA TYR A 49 -6.32 5.65 -3.63
C TYR A 49 -7.38 5.62 -4.74
N ALA A 50 -7.01 5.96 -5.97
CA ALA A 50 -7.94 5.94 -7.09
C ALA A 50 -8.45 4.52 -7.41
N LEU A 51 -7.56 3.52 -7.38
CA LEU A 51 -7.92 2.13 -7.64
C LEU A 51 -8.73 1.51 -6.51
N VAL A 52 -8.35 1.72 -5.25
CA VAL A 52 -9.07 1.25 -4.06
C VAL A 52 -10.48 1.84 -4.05
N GLN A 53 -10.61 3.16 -4.25
CA GLN A 53 -11.93 3.80 -4.33
C GLN A 53 -12.80 3.18 -5.43
N ARG A 54 -12.24 3.01 -6.63
CA ARG A 54 -12.98 2.50 -7.80
C ARG A 54 -13.38 1.04 -7.64
N ARG A 55 -12.53 0.19 -7.07
CA ARG A 55 -12.72 -1.26 -7.03
C ARG A 55 -13.40 -1.74 -5.75
N LEU A 56 -13.04 -1.16 -4.61
CA LEU A 56 -13.39 -1.64 -3.27
C LEU A 56 -14.29 -0.67 -2.51
N GLY A 57 -14.44 0.57 -3.01
CA GLY A 57 -15.31 1.59 -2.43
C GLY A 57 -14.67 2.40 -1.30
N MET A 58 -15.47 3.30 -0.73
CA MET A 58 -14.97 4.30 0.23
C MET A 58 -14.59 3.74 1.61
N GLU A 59 -15.09 2.56 1.98
CA GLU A 59 -14.69 1.91 3.23
C GLU A 59 -13.24 1.42 3.15
N ALA A 60 -12.87 0.78 2.04
CA ALA A 60 -11.49 0.37 1.80
C ALA A 60 -10.53 1.57 1.68
N VAL A 61 -10.99 2.71 1.15
CA VAL A 61 -10.21 3.96 1.16
C VAL A 61 -9.89 4.41 2.59
N ARG A 62 -10.86 4.30 3.51
CA ARG A 62 -10.63 4.63 4.92
C ARG A 62 -9.66 3.65 5.57
N ALA A 63 -9.75 2.36 5.26
CA ALA A 63 -8.78 1.35 5.74
C ALA A 63 -7.37 1.65 5.22
N LEU A 64 -7.21 1.96 3.92
CA LEU A 64 -5.94 2.40 3.35
C LEU A 64 -5.36 3.61 4.12
N GLN A 65 -6.19 4.62 4.40
CA GLN A 65 -5.74 5.83 5.11
C GLN A 65 -5.38 5.59 6.58
N SER A 66 -6.15 4.77 7.29
CA SER A 66 -6.05 4.63 8.75
C SER A 66 -5.17 3.47 9.19
N ASP A 67 -5.05 2.42 8.39
CA ASP A 67 -4.36 1.18 8.77
C ASP A 67 -3.07 0.96 7.97
N ILE A 68 -3.03 1.37 6.69
CA ILE A 68 -1.91 1.09 5.79
C ILE A 68 -0.97 2.30 5.64
N GLU A 69 -1.49 3.48 5.29
CA GLU A 69 -0.67 4.68 5.09
C GLU A 69 0.24 5.03 6.31
N PRO A 70 -0.21 4.91 7.57
CA PRO A 70 0.61 5.28 8.73
C PRO A 70 1.84 4.38 8.94
N VAL A 71 1.87 3.18 8.36
CA VAL A 71 3.02 2.27 8.45
C VAL A 71 4.01 2.44 7.29
N LEU A 72 3.74 3.35 6.36
CA LEU A 72 4.59 3.62 5.19
C LEU A 72 5.37 4.93 5.36
N GLU A 73 6.65 4.91 4.99
CA GLU A 73 7.38 6.14 4.68
C GLU A 73 7.02 6.61 3.26
N ILE A 74 6.46 7.82 3.16
CA ILE A 74 6.05 8.40 1.88
C ILE A 74 7.19 9.25 1.31
N LEU A 75 7.75 8.78 0.20
CA LEU A 75 8.72 9.50 -0.62
C LEU A 75 7.98 10.44 -1.56
N TRP A 76 8.10 11.74 -1.29
CA TRP A 76 7.52 12.78 -2.14
C TRP A 76 8.32 12.93 -3.42
N VAL A 77 7.66 12.70 -4.56
CA VAL A 77 8.27 12.92 -5.88
C VAL A 77 8.05 14.37 -6.28
N ASP A 78 9.15 15.13 -6.42
CA ASP A 78 9.09 16.51 -6.91
C ASP A 78 8.88 16.50 -8.44
N PRO A 79 7.87 17.22 -8.96
CA PRO A 79 7.66 17.40 -10.40
C PRO A 79 8.86 17.95 -11.19
N ALA A 80 9.85 18.55 -10.53
CA ALA A 80 11.06 19.07 -11.15
C ALA A 80 12.08 17.98 -11.54
N LEU A 81 11.96 16.76 -11.01
CA LEU A 81 12.73 15.60 -11.47
C LEU A 81 11.93 14.86 -12.56
N ARG A 82 12.16 15.26 -13.82
CA ARG A 82 11.75 14.49 -15.00
C ARG A 82 12.95 14.17 -15.86
#